data_AF-A0A2E5ZIZ6-F1
#
_entry.id   AF-A0A2E5ZIZ6-F1
#
_cell.length_a   1.000
_cell.length_b   1.000
_cell.length_c   1.000
_cell.angle_alpha   90.00
_cell.angle_beta   90.00
_cell.angle_gamma   90.00
#
_symmetry.space_group_name_H-M   'P 1'
#
loop_
_entity.id
_entity.type
_entity.pdbx_description
1 polymer ?
#
loop_
_entity_poly.entity_id
_entity_poly.type
_entity_poly.pdbx_seq_one_letter_code
_entity_poly.pdbx_strand_id
1 'polypeptide(L)'
;MATPLIVDAVEPSGRTRRLVLRLDPDAGVPLYEQLRAQLSVIVAVGHLPPGSRLPTVRRLAAAAGMAPGTVARTYRELEVDGAVEGRGRRGTFVVDEPPHSEPMRQRRERLAGAADRFAFELRQLGVGRDEAHSLLDKALARSLKAEEPAEPV
;
A
#
# COMPACT_ATOMS: atom_id res chain seq x y z
N MET A 1 -22.75 2.08 -3.68
CA MET A 1 -21.28 2.11 -3.80
C MET A 1 -20.69 2.05 -2.40
N ALA A 2 -19.80 1.09 -2.13
CA ALA A 2 -19.14 0.98 -0.83
C ALA A 2 -18.27 2.21 -0.53
N THR A 3 -18.46 2.80 0.66
CA THR A 3 -17.67 3.94 1.15
C THR A 3 -16.21 3.50 1.37
N PRO A 4 -15.21 4.30 0.94
CA PRO A 4 -13.82 3.97 1.20
C PRO A 4 -13.51 4.06 2.70
N LEU A 5 -13.03 2.95 3.24
CA LEU A 5 -12.47 2.82 4.58
C LEU A 5 -11.01 3.29 4.57
N ILE A 6 -10.67 4.25 5.43
CA ILE A 6 -9.29 4.72 5.60
C ILE A 6 -8.77 4.27 6.97
N VAL A 7 -7.67 3.52 6.97
CA VAL A 7 -6.96 3.11 8.19
C VAL A 7 -5.46 3.32 8.04
N ASP A 8 -4.75 3.37 9.16
CA ASP A 8 -3.33 3.73 9.17
C ASP A 8 -2.45 2.52 9.48
N ALA A 9 -1.42 2.34 8.66
CA ALA A 9 -0.28 1.48 8.95
C ALA A 9 0.93 2.32 9.36
N VAL A 10 1.87 1.73 10.09
CA VAL A 10 3.09 2.40 10.56
C VAL A 10 4.30 1.81 9.87
N GLU A 11 5.04 2.63 9.12
CA GLU A 11 6.28 2.22 8.46
C GLU A 11 7.43 2.01 9.48
N PRO A 12 8.50 1.28 9.10
CA PRO A 12 9.71 1.17 9.93
C PRO A 12 10.32 2.53 10.29
N SER A 13 10.17 3.51 9.40
CA SER A 13 10.63 4.89 9.60
C SER A 13 9.84 5.67 10.65
N GLY A 14 8.77 5.10 11.21
CA GLY A 14 7.82 5.77 12.09
C GLY A 14 6.77 6.62 11.37
N ARG A 15 6.86 6.74 10.04
CA ARG A 15 5.85 7.44 9.23
C ARG A 15 4.54 6.64 9.18
N THR A 16 3.44 7.36 9.07
CA THR A 16 2.11 6.76 8.92
C THR A 16 1.75 6.67 7.44
N ARG A 17 1.32 5.48 6.99
CA ARG A 17 0.84 5.22 5.63
C ARG A 17 -0.67 4.97 5.67
N ARG A 18 -1.43 5.75 4.91
CA ARG A 18 -2.87 5.55 4.75
C ARG A 18 -3.14 4.34 3.86
N LEU A 19 -3.97 3.44 4.35
CA LEU A 19 -4.57 2.31 3.65
C LEU A 19 -6.00 2.70 3.29
N VAL A 20 -6.34 2.59 2.01
CA VAL A 20 -7.69 2.82 1.51
C VAL A 20 -8.25 1.46 1.10
N LEU A 21 -9.34 1.05 1.75
CA LEU A 21 -10.01 -0.23 1.52
C LEU A 21 -11.45 0.04 1.08
N ARG A 22 -11.98 -0.75 0.16
CA ARG A 22 -13.39 -0.69 -0.25
C ARG A 22 -14.02 -2.05 0.00
N LEU A 23 -14.91 -2.11 0.99
CA LEU A 23 -15.57 -3.35 1.39
C LEU A 23 -17.05 -3.23 1.12
N ASP A 24 -17.59 -4.14 0.30
CA ASP A 24 -18.97 -4.13 -0.16
C ASP A 24 -19.69 -5.40 0.29
N PRO A 25 -20.52 -5.36 1.35
CA PRO A 25 -21.26 -6.53 1.81
C PRO A 25 -22.19 -7.15 0.76
N ASP A 26 -22.62 -6.37 -0.24
CA ASP A 26 -23.61 -6.77 -1.24
C ASP A 26 -22.98 -7.32 -2.54
N ALA A 27 -21.65 -7.25 -2.68
CA ALA A 27 -20.92 -7.63 -3.90
C ALA A 27 -20.86 -9.16 -4.17
N GLY A 28 -21.59 -9.99 -3.43
CA GLY A 28 -21.62 -11.46 -3.58
C GLY A 28 -20.34 -12.19 -3.17
N VAL A 29 -19.24 -11.45 -2.95
CA VAL A 29 -17.97 -11.97 -2.43
C VAL A 29 -17.93 -11.74 -0.91
N PRO A 30 -17.54 -12.72 -0.07
CA PRO A 30 -17.44 -12.52 1.36
C PRO A 30 -16.46 -11.39 1.76
N LEU A 31 -16.83 -10.57 2.75
CA LEU A 31 -16.01 -9.44 3.23
C LEU A 31 -14.56 -9.84 3.62
N TYR A 32 -14.38 -11.06 4.14
CA TYR A 32 -13.05 -11.54 4.49
C TYR A 32 -12.14 -11.73 3.26
N GLU A 33 -12.70 -12.17 2.13
CA GLU A 33 -11.98 -12.37 0.87
C GLU A 33 -11.68 -11.02 0.23
N GLN A 34 -12.64 -10.09 0.26
CA GLN A 34 -12.43 -8.73 -0.22
C GLN A 34 -11.29 -8.03 0.54
N LEU A 35 -11.28 -8.18 1.87
CA LEU A 35 -10.22 -7.65 2.73
C LEU A 35 -8.88 -8.33 2.44
N ARG A 36 -8.86 -9.67 2.33
CA ARG A 36 -7.64 -10.42 2.01
C ARG A 36 -7.05 -9.96 0.69
N ALA A 37 -7.85 -9.96 -0.38
CA ALA A 37 -7.42 -9.59 -1.72
C ALA A 37 -6.82 -8.18 -1.77
N GLN A 38 -7.47 -7.19 -1.14
CA GLN A 38 -6.96 -5.82 -1.12
C GLN A 38 -5.65 -5.69 -0.34
N LEU A 39 -5.55 -6.31 0.84
CA LEU A 39 -4.30 -6.30 1.62
C LEU A 39 -3.17 -7.02 0.88
N SER A 40 -3.44 -8.15 0.22
CA SER A 40 -2.47 -8.85 -0.62
C SER A 40 -1.95 -7.95 -1.73
N VAL A 41 -2.83 -7.24 -2.46
CA VAL A 41 -2.43 -6.31 -3.53
C VAL A 41 -1.57 -5.17 -2.96
N ILE A 42 -2.00 -4.54 -1.87
CA ILE A 42 -1.29 -3.44 -1.21
C ILE A 42 0.14 -3.83 -0.82
N VAL A 43 0.31 -5.06 -0.31
CA VAL A 43 1.62 -5.62 0.04
C VAL A 43 2.42 -5.95 -1.22
N ALA A 44 1.82 -6.62 -2.20
CA ALA A 44 2.48 -7.04 -3.44
C ALA A 44 3.03 -5.85 -4.25
N VAL A 45 2.28 -4.75 -4.35
CA VAL A 45 2.72 -3.53 -5.05
C VAL A 45 3.69 -2.69 -4.22
N GLY A 46 3.96 -3.09 -2.97
CA GLY A 46 4.86 -2.39 -2.06
C GLY A 46 4.34 -1.03 -1.60
N HIS A 47 3.02 -0.82 -1.58
CA HIS A 47 2.43 0.38 -0.97
C HIS A 47 2.73 0.43 0.54
N LEU A 48 2.75 -0.75 1.16
CA LEU A 48 3.39 -0.95 2.45
C LEU A 48 4.83 -1.47 2.25
N PRO A 49 5.86 -0.71 2.64
CA PRO A 49 7.22 -1.24 2.61
C PRO A 49 7.39 -2.36 3.65
N PRO A 50 8.37 -3.27 3.46
CA PRO A 50 8.76 -4.26 4.44
C PRO A 50 8.97 -3.70 5.84
N GLY A 51 8.61 -4.49 6.83
CA GLY A 51 8.62 -4.09 8.23
C GLY A 51 7.54 -3.08 8.60
N SER A 52 6.65 -2.70 7.67
CA SER A 52 5.47 -1.90 8.03
C SER A 52 4.56 -2.70 8.94
N ARG A 53 4.14 -2.09 10.05
CA ARG A 53 3.17 -2.64 10.96
C ARG A 53 1.77 -2.38 10.46
N LEU A 54 1.01 -3.44 10.24
CA LEU A 54 -0.41 -3.36 9.89
C LEU A 54 -1.22 -2.77 11.07
N PRO A 55 -2.43 -2.22 10.79
CA PRO A 55 -3.38 -1.91 11.85
C PRO A 55 -3.58 -3.11 12.79
N THR A 56 -3.94 -2.85 14.05
CA THR A 56 -4.31 -3.97 14.93
C THR A 56 -5.62 -4.59 14.46
N VAL A 57 -5.80 -5.90 14.72
CA VAL A 57 -7.05 -6.62 14.44
C VAL A 57 -8.26 -5.84 14.95
N ARG A 58 -8.21 -5.35 16.20
CA ARG A 58 -9.31 -4.58 16.80
C ARG A 58 -9.55 -3.24 16.08
N ARG A 59 -8.50 -2.52 15.68
CA ARG A 59 -8.62 -1.24 14.97
C ARG A 59 -9.23 -1.44 13.59
N LEU A 60 -8.72 -2.42 12.83
CA LEU A 60 -9.23 -2.71 11.49
C LEU A 60 -10.66 -3.26 11.55
N ALA A 61 -10.97 -4.14 12.50
CA ALA A 61 -12.31 -4.66 12.71
C ALA A 61 -13.32 -3.55 13.01
N ALA A 62 -12.99 -2.64 13.94
CA ALA A 62 -13.85 -1.50 14.28
C ALA A 62 -14.08 -0.57 13.08
N ALA A 63 -13.02 -0.29 12.34
CA ALA A 63 -13.10 0.61 11.19
C ALA A 63 -13.86 -0.02 10.01
N ALA A 64 -13.72 -1.34 9.79
CA ALA A 64 -14.40 -2.09 8.74
C ALA A 64 -15.80 -2.57 9.10
N GLY A 65 -16.26 -2.38 10.35
CA GLY A 65 -17.52 -2.97 10.82
C GLY A 65 -17.53 -4.51 10.82
N MET A 66 -16.35 -5.14 10.93
CA MET A 66 -16.18 -6.59 10.86
C MET A 66 -15.98 -7.21 12.24
N ALA A 67 -16.33 -8.48 12.40
CA ALA A 67 -15.96 -9.23 13.61
C ALA A 67 -14.42 -9.35 13.73
N PRO A 68 -13.83 -9.15 14.93
CA PRO A 68 -12.39 -9.27 15.13
C PRO A 68 -11.82 -10.63 14.70
N GLY A 69 -12.59 -11.72 14.87
CA GLY A 69 -12.20 -13.05 14.42
C GLY A 69 -12.01 -13.15 12.90
N THR A 70 -12.80 -12.42 12.12
CA THR A 70 -12.70 -12.38 10.66
C THR A 70 -11.42 -11.69 10.22
N VAL A 71 -11.10 -10.54 10.80
CA VAL A 71 -9.84 -9.82 10.53
C VAL A 71 -8.62 -10.65 10.97
N ALA A 72 -8.71 -11.29 12.15
CA ALA A 72 -7.65 -12.19 12.62
C ALA A 72 -7.46 -13.42 11.72
N ARG A 73 -8.54 -13.93 11.11
CA ARG A 73 -8.43 -14.96 10.07
C ARG A 73 -7.73 -14.41 8.84
N THR A 74 -8.14 -13.25 8.32
CA THR A 74 -7.48 -12.63 7.17
C THR A 74 -5.98 -12.44 7.39
N TYR A 75 -5.55 -11.98 8.56
CA TYR A 75 -4.12 -11.82 8.85
C TYR A 75 -3.37 -13.15 8.90
N ARG A 76 -3.99 -14.22 9.41
CA ARG A 76 -3.39 -15.56 9.39
C ARG A 76 -3.27 -16.11 7.97
N GLU A 77 -4.25 -15.91 7.11
CA GLU A 77 -4.16 -16.31 5.70
C GLU A 77 -3.04 -15.56 4.99
N LEU A 78 -2.92 -14.24 5.21
CA LEU A 78 -1.81 -13.44 4.67
C LEU A 78 -0.43 -13.89 5.19
N GLU A 79 -0.38 -14.41 6.43
CA GLU A 79 0.84 -14.96 7.02
C GLU A 79 1.21 -16.32 6.42
N VAL A 80 0.21 -17.19 6.19
CA VAL A 80 0.38 -18.46 5.45
C VAL A 80 0.83 -18.19 4.01
N ASP A 81 0.25 -17.17 3.38
CA ASP A 81 0.63 -16.69 2.06
C ASP A 81 2.01 -15.99 2.07
N GLY A 82 2.68 -15.85 3.21
CA GLY A 82 4.02 -15.25 3.32
C GLY A 82 4.06 -13.74 3.06
N ALA A 83 2.91 -13.05 3.01
CA ALA A 83 2.85 -11.61 2.78
C ALA A 83 3.16 -10.79 4.06
N VAL A 84 2.86 -11.36 5.22
CA VAL A 84 3.06 -10.74 6.53
C VAL A 84 3.57 -11.77 7.53
N GLU A 85 4.07 -11.31 8.67
CA GLU A 85 4.47 -12.14 9.80
C GLU A 85 3.93 -11.57 11.13
N GLY A 86 3.51 -12.46 12.02
CA GLY A 86 3.13 -12.13 13.38
C GLY A 86 4.37 -12.03 14.30
N ARG A 87 4.55 -10.89 14.97
CA ARG A 87 5.61 -10.70 15.99
C ARG A 87 5.02 -10.63 17.41
N GLY A 88 4.05 -11.50 17.70
CA GLY A 88 3.38 -11.60 19.00
C GLY A 88 2.77 -10.27 19.46
N ARG A 89 3.13 -9.81 20.66
CA ARG A 89 2.63 -8.53 21.24
C ARG A 89 3.02 -7.30 20.43
N ARG A 90 4.00 -7.39 19.52
CA ARG A 90 4.43 -6.27 18.68
C ARG A 90 3.50 -6.02 17.49
N GLY A 91 2.62 -6.98 17.16
CA GLY A 91 1.66 -6.89 16.06
C GLY A 91 2.08 -7.67 14.82
N THR A 92 1.43 -7.37 13.70
CA THR A 92 1.62 -8.02 12.40
C THR A 92 2.37 -7.08 11.45
N PHE A 93 3.39 -7.59 10.75
CA PHE A 93 4.32 -6.80 9.95
C PHE A 93 4.44 -7.36 8.53
N VAL A 94 4.64 -6.49 7.54
CA VAL A 94 4.98 -6.91 6.17
C VAL A 94 6.36 -7.55 6.16
N VAL A 95 6.51 -8.70 5.50
CA VAL A 95 7.81 -9.40 5.39
C VAL A 95 8.78 -8.65 4.45
N ASP A 96 10.06 -9.03 4.48
CA ASP A 96 11.11 -8.43 3.64
C ASP A 96 10.99 -8.74 2.15
N GLU A 97 10.49 -9.93 1.82
CA GLU A 97 10.30 -10.40 0.44
C GLU A 97 8.95 -11.11 0.28
N PRO A 98 7.83 -10.36 0.24
CA PRO A 98 6.51 -10.96 0.13
C PRO A 98 6.36 -11.64 -1.24
N PRO A 99 5.77 -12.84 -1.32
CA PRO A 99 5.60 -13.53 -2.59
C PRO A 99 4.70 -12.71 -3.51
N HIS A 100 5.01 -12.73 -4.81
CA HIS A 100 4.35 -11.93 -5.85
C HIS A 100 4.59 -10.41 -5.77
N SER A 101 5.50 -9.95 -4.89
CA SER A 101 6.05 -8.59 -4.98
C SER A 101 7.27 -8.54 -5.90
N GLU A 102 7.50 -7.41 -6.57
CA GLU A 102 8.83 -7.09 -7.11
C GLU A 102 9.79 -7.08 -5.91
N PRO A 103 10.83 -7.95 -5.86
CA PRO A 103 11.76 -8.00 -4.74
C PRO A 103 12.22 -6.60 -4.36
N MET A 104 12.26 -6.27 -3.06
CA MET A 104 12.52 -4.90 -2.58
C MET A 104 13.81 -4.31 -3.17
N ARG A 105 14.82 -5.16 -3.40
CA ARG A 105 16.06 -4.82 -4.09
C ARG A 105 15.83 -4.39 -5.54
N GLN A 106 15.08 -5.18 -6.32
CA GLN A 106 14.76 -4.85 -7.72
C GLN A 106 13.91 -3.57 -7.81
N ARG A 107 12.93 -3.41 -6.91
CA ARG A 107 12.13 -2.18 -6.84
C ARG A 107 12.99 -0.95 -6.54
N ARG A 108 13.94 -1.06 -5.62
CA ARG A 108 14.91 0.01 -5.32
C ARG A 108 15.80 0.31 -6.52
N GLU A 109 16.31 -0.71 -7.20
CA GLU A 109 17.13 -0.55 -8.41
C GLU A 109 16.35 0.15 -9.53
N ARG A 110 15.09 -0.24 -9.74
CA ARG A 110 14.20 0.39 -10.72
C ARG A 110 13.89 1.84 -10.38
N LEU A 111 13.63 2.14 -9.11
CA LEU A 111 13.40 3.51 -8.63
C LEU A 111 14.64 4.38 -8.77
N ALA A 112 15.82 3.86 -8.40
CA ALA A 112 17.10 4.56 -8.57
C ALA A 112 17.34 4.87 -10.06
N GLY A 113 17.16 3.89 -10.94
CA GLY A 113 17.29 4.11 -12.39
C GLY A 113 16.29 5.12 -12.95
N ALA A 114 15.08 5.21 -12.40
CA ALA A 114 14.12 6.25 -12.78
C ALA A 114 14.57 7.65 -12.31
N ALA A 115 15.07 7.75 -11.08
CA ALA A 115 15.62 9.01 -10.54
C ALA A 115 16.84 9.47 -11.34
N ASP A 116 17.74 8.55 -11.72
CA ASP A 116 18.92 8.86 -12.52
C ASP A 116 18.54 9.40 -13.91
N ARG A 117 17.55 8.78 -14.57
CA ARG A 117 17.03 9.27 -15.86
C ARG A 117 16.45 10.67 -15.73
N PHE A 118 15.62 10.91 -14.71
CA PHE A 118 15.06 12.23 -14.45
C PHE A 118 16.15 13.28 -14.17
N ALA A 119 17.14 12.95 -13.34
CA ALA A 119 18.27 13.83 -13.05
C ALA A 119 19.13 14.12 -14.28
N PHE A 120 19.27 13.17 -15.20
CA PHE A 120 19.94 13.38 -16.47
C PHE A 120 19.16 14.37 -17.35
N GLU A 121 17.85 14.21 -17.49
CA GLU A 121 16.99 15.11 -18.27
C GLU A 121 17.03 16.55 -17.73
N LEU A 122 16.91 16.73 -16.42
CA LEU A 122 16.99 18.06 -15.80
C LEU A 122 18.32 18.76 -16.10
N ARG A 123 19.43 18.02 -16.07
CA ARG A 123 20.76 18.57 -16.38
C ARG A 123 20.88 19.01 -17.84
N GLN A 124 20.33 18.24 -18.78
CA GLN A 124 20.31 18.62 -20.20
C GLN A 124 19.49 19.89 -20.44
N LEU A 125 18.44 20.11 -19.64
CA LEU A 125 17.57 21.28 -19.73
C LEU A 125 18.05 22.48 -18.89
N GLY A 126 19.12 22.34 -18.12
CA GLY A 126 19.63 23.40 -17.24
C GLY A 126 18.70 23.71 -16.06
N VAL A 127 17.84 22.77 -15.66
CA VAL A 127 16.86 22.95 -14.59
C VAL A 127 17.53 22.81 -13.22
N GLY A 128 17.36 23.82 -12.37
CA GLY A 128 17.87 23.83 -11.01
C GLY A 128 17.11 22.91 -10.05
N ARG A 129 17.70 22.63 -8.89
CA ARG A 129 17.15 21.71 -7.88
C ARG A 129 15.75 22.09 -7.40
N ASP A 130 15.51 23.37 -7.11
CA ASP A 130 14.24 23.82 -6.52
C ASP A 130 13.09 23.71 -7.53
N GLU A 131 13.36 24.07 -8.79
CA GLU A 131 12.41 23.90 -9.89
C GLU A 131 12.12 22.42 -10.18
N ALA A 132 13.15 21.57 -10.15
CA ALA A 132 13.01 20.13 -10.29
C ALA A 132 12.09 19.52 -9.22
N HIS A 133 12.25 19.92 -7.95
CA HIS A 133 11.36 19.50 -6.87
C HIS A 133 9.91 19.94 -7.13
N SER A 134 9.69 21.21 -7.51
CA SER A 134 8.35 21.71 -7.82
C SER A 134 7.67 20.95 -8.97
N LEU A 135 8.43 20.61 -10.02
CA LEU A 135 7.94 19.84 -11.15
C LEU A 135 7.57 18.40 -10.77
N LEU A 136 8.40 17.76 -9.96
CA LEU A 136 8.14 16.41 -9.47
C LEU A 136 6.87 16.36 -8.60
N ASP A 137 6.70 17.31 -7.68
CA ASP A 137 5.50 17.39 -6.84
C ASP A 137 4.23 17.58 -7.68
N LYS A 138 4.27 18.46 -8.69
CA LYS A 138 3.15 18.65 -9.62
C LYS A 138 2.86 17.39 -10.45
N ALA A 139 3.90 16.69 -10.89
CA ALA A 139 3.73 15.44 -11.65
C ALA A 139 3.08 14.34 -10.80
N LEU A 140 3.52 14.17 -9.55
CA LEU A 140 2.93 13.24 -8.59
C LEU A 140 1.48 13.59 -8.27
N ALA A 141 1.16 14.88 -8.11
CA ALA A 141 -0.21 15.33 -7.90
C ALA A 141 -1.12 15.01 -9.09
N ARG A 142 -0.60 15.06 -10.33
CA ARG A 142 -1.35 14.66 -11.53
C ARG A 142 -1.55 13.15 -11.61
N SER A 143 -0.53 12.34 -11.30
CA SER A 143 -0.66 10.88 -11.34
C SER A 143 -1.68 10.36 -10.32
N LEU A 144 -1.79 11.01 -9.15
CA LEU A 144 -2.81 10.69 -8.14
C LEU A 144 -4.24 11.06 -8.57
N LYS A 145 -4.41 12.04 -9.48
CA LYS A 145 -5.73 12.41 -10.03
C LYS A 145 -6.16 11.54 -11.22
N ALA A 146 -5.21 10.90 -11.90
CA ALA A 146 -5.48 10.06 -13.08
C ALA A 146 -6.08 8.68 -12.73
N GLU A 147 -6.20 8.33 -11.45
CA GLU A 147 -6.83 7.08 -10.98
C GLU A 147 -8.35 7.17 -10.79
N GLU A 148 -9.01 8.31 -11.07
CA GLU A 148 -10.47 8.36 -11.24
C GLU A 148 -10.81 7.90 -12.66
N PRO A 149 -11.34 6.68 -12.87
CA PRO A 149 -11.68 6.22 -14.21
C PRO A 149 -12.81 7.09 -14.76
N ALA A 150 -12.61 7.61 -15.97
CA ALA A 150 -13.67 8.18 -16.77
C ALA A 150 -14.80 7.15 -16.90
N GLU A 151 -16.01 7.54 -16.49
CA GLU A 151 -17.25 6.80 -16.76
C GLU A 151 -17.35 6.49 -18.26
N PRO A 152 -17.55 5.23 -18.67
CA PRO A 152 -17.84 4.93 -20.05
C PRO A 152 -19.28 5.38 -20.36
N VAL A 153 -19.41 6.19 -21.41
CA VAL A 153 -20.68 6.61 -22.04
C VAL A 153 -21.34 5.42 -22.74
#